data_AF-A0A7G9YV13-F1
#
_entry.id   AF-A0A7G9YV13-F1
#
_cell.length_a   1.000
_cell.length_b   1.000
_cell.length_c   1.000
_cell.angle_alpha   90.00
_cell.angle_beta   90.00
_cell.angle_gamma   90.00
#
_symmetry.space_group_name_H-M   'P 1'
#
loop_
_entity.id
_entity.type
_entity.pdbx_description
1 polymer ?
#
loop_
_entity_poly.entity_id
_entity_poly.type
_entity_poly.pdbx_seq_one_letter_code
_entity_poly.pdbx_strand_id
1 'polypeptide(L)' 'MKVGLDSTVFKNRKFIDWLISNRGRFETHISEVVYIETLLWYKRIGIGKEGFDDDLNELKAEKKSFFKKKRSKQDT' A
#
# COMPACT_ATOMS: atom_id res chain seq x y z
N MET A 1 2.52 6.70 15.06
CA MET A 1 3.30 5.45 14.87
C MET A 1 3.27 5.09 13.40
N LYS A 2 4.37 4.59 12.81
CA LYS A 2 4.42 4.21 11.39
C LYS A 2 4.16 2.72 11.23
N VAL A 3 3.31 2.35 10.28
CA VAL A 3 2.96 0.95 10.02
C VAL A 3 3.21 0.65 8.54
N GLY A 4 4.01 -0.39 8.28
CA GLY A 4 4.17 -0.96 6.95
C GLY A 4 3.15 -2.08 6.73
N LEU A 5 2.40 -2.02 5.65
CA LEU A 5 1.44 -3.05 5.29
C LEU A 5 2.12 -4.15 4.45
N ASP A 6 1.78 -5.39 4.77
CA ASP A 6 2.14 -6.58 4.00
C ASP A 6 0.96 -7.01 3.09
N SER A 7 1.22 -7.80 2.05
CA SER A 7 0.18 -8.23 1.10
C SER A 7 -0.87 -9.13 1.74
N THR A 8 -0.52 -9.81 2.86
CA THR A 8 -1.46 -10.62 3.64
C THR A 8 -2.53 -9.80 4.37
N VAL A 9 -2.24 -8.54 4.74
CA VAL A 9 -3.18 -7.64 5.42
C VAL A 9 -4.43 -7.41 4.57
N PHE A 10 -4.24 -7.22 3.26
CA PHE A 10 -5.33 -6.95 2.32
C PHE A 10 -6.23 -8.17 2.06
N LYS A 11 -5.78 -9.37 2.43
CA LYS A 11 -6.62 -10.59 2.41
C LYS A 11 -7.66 -10.60 3.53
N ASN A 12 -7.45 -9.80 4.58
CA ASN A 12 -8.36 -9.67 5.71
C ASN A 12 -9.12 -8.34 5.63
N ARG A 13 -10.27 -8.34 4.93
CA ARG A 13 -11.11 -7.16 4.74
C ARG A 13 -11.51 -6.50 6.07
N LYS A 14 -11.87 -7.28 7.10
CA LYS A 14 -12.22 -6.75 8.43
C LYS A 14 -11.08 -5.97 9.07
N PHE A 15 -9.83 -6.40 8.84
CA PHE A 15 -8.67 -5.68 9.36
C PHE A 15 -8.41 -4.38 8.59
N ILE A 16 -8.65 -4.38 7.27
CA ILE A 16 -8.62 -3.15 6.46
C ILE A 16 -9.67 -2.14 6.95
N ASP A 17 -10.91 -2.58 7.15
CA ASP A 17 -11.99 -1.73 7.68
C ASP A 17 -11.64 -1.15 9.06
N TRP A 18 -11.01 -1.97 9.91
CA TRP A 18 -10.53 -1.53 11.22
C TRP A 18 -9.38 -0.50 11.09
N LEU A 19 -8.44 -0.70 10.17
CA LEU A 19 -7.36 0.24 9.90
C LEU A 19 -7.90 1.58 9.37
N ILE A 20 -8.86 1.54 8.45
CA ILE A 20 -9.55 2.73 7.92
C ILE A 20 -10.23 3.49 9.05
N SER A 21 -10.91 2.79 9.96
CA SER A 21 -11.56 3.37 11.14
C SER A 21 -10.55 3.99 12.13
N ASN A 22 -9.29 3.53 12.11
CA ASN A 22 -8.22 4.00 12.99
C ASN A 22 -7.14 4.83 12.26
N ARG A 23 -7.39 5.30 11.02
CA ARG A 23 -6.41 5.98 10.14
C ARG A 23 -5.76 7.26 10.70
N GLY A 24 -6.27 7.81 11.80
CA GLY A 24 -5.66 8.95 12.51
C GLY A 24 -4.57 8.56 13.53
N ARG A 25 -4.41 7.26 13.82
CA ARG A 25 -3.46 6.74 14.82
C ARG A 25 -2.15 6.25 14.19
N PHE A 26 -2.18 5.97 12.89
CA PHE A 26 -1.09 5.32 12.18
C PHE A 26 -0.78 6.03 10.87
N GLU A 27 0.50 6.15 10.57
CA GLU A 27 0.98 6.58 9.26
C GLU A 27 1.27 5.31 8.44
N THR A 28 0.35 4.99 7.54
CA THR A 28 0.33 3.74 6.78
C THR A 28 1.17 3.86 5.52
N HIS A 29 2.01 2.86 5.27
CA HIS A 29 2.84 2.80 4.08
C HIS A 29 2.76 1.42 3.42
N ILE A 30 2.87 1.40 2.11
CA ILE A 30 2.94 0.17 1.32
C ILE A 30 4.20 0.21 0.46
N SER A 31 4.93 -0.91 0.41
CA SER A 31 6.06 -1.02 -0.52
C SER A 31 5.57 -1.23 -1.94
N GLU A 32 6.38 -0.86 -2.93
CA GLU A 32 6.07 -1.12 -4.33
C GLU A 32 5.90 -2.61 -4.65
N VAL A 33 6.67 -3.49 -4.00
CA VAL A 33 6.54 -4.94 -4.17
C VAL A 33 5.20 -5.43 -3.61
N VAL A 34 4.86 -5.01 -2.40
CA VAL A 34 3.59 -5.37 -1.75
C VAL A 34 2.39 -4.84 -2.54
N TYR A 35 2.51 -3.64 -3.14
CA TYR A 35 1.48 -3.12 -4.05
C TYR A 35 1.22 -4.07 -5.22
N ILE A 36 2.27 -4.55 -5.89
CA ILE A 36 2.13 -5.46 -7.04
C ILE A 36 1.54 -6.80 -6.61
N GLU A 37 2.03 -7.38 -5.51
CA GLU A 37 1.51 -8.64 -4.97
C GLU A 37 0.01 -8.55 -4.64
N THR A 38 -0.37 -7.45 -3.98
CA THR A 38 -1.76 -7.21 -3.58
C THR A 38 -2.64 -7.00 -4.81
N LEU A 39 -2.17 -6.24 -5.80
CA LEU A 39 -2.89 -6.04 -7.06
C LEU A 39 -3.14 -7.35 -7.81
N LEU A 40 -2.15 -8.25 -7.87
CA LEU A 40 -2.32 -9.59 -8.47
C LEU A 40 -3.37 -10.41 -7.71
N TRP A 41 -3.39 -10.32 -6.38
CA TRP A 41 -4.41 -10.98 -5.56
C TRP A 41 -5.80 -10.38 -5.80
N TYR A 42 -5.96 -9.05 -5.83
CA TYR A 42 -7.22 -8.35 -6.11
C TYR A 42 -7.78 -8.72 -7.48
N LYS A 43 -6.90 -8.82 -8.49
CA LYS A 43 -7.28 -9.28 -9.83
C LYS A 43 -7.77 -10.73 -9.80
N ARG A 44 -7.12 -11.60 -9.03
CA ARG A 44 -7.52 -13.02 -8.88
C ARG A 44 -8.90 -13.16 -8.23
N ILE A 45 -9.28 -12.28 -7.32
CA ILE A 45 -10.58 -12.34 -6.62
C ILE A 45 -11.67 -11.46 -7.26
N GLY A 46 -11.39 -10.84 -8.40
CA GLY A 46 -12.38 -10.07 -9.16
C GLY A 46 -12.62 -8.63 -8.70
N ILE A 47 -11.83 -8.08 -7.76
CA ILE A 47 -11.92 -6.67 -7.35
C ILE A 47 -11.23 -5.75 -8.35
N GLY A 48 -10.08 -6.17 -8.89
CA GLY A 48 -9.30 -5.38 -9.83
C GLY A 48 -8.53 -4.22 -9.19
N LYS A 49 -7.97 -3.34 -10.04
CA LYS A 49 -7.09 -2.24 -9.62
C LYS A 49 -7.85 -1.12 -8.92
N GLU A 50 -9.04 -0.80 -9.40
CA GLU A 50 -9.85 0.32 -8.88
C GLU A 50 -10.18 0.11 -7.41
N GLY A 51 -10.74 -1.05 -7.04
CA GLY A 51 -11.03 -1.33 -5.63
C GLY A 51 -9.79 -1.43 -4.74
N PHE A 52 -8.61 -1.75 -5.30
CA PHE A 52 -7.37 -1.69 -4.54
C PHE A 52 -6.91 -0.24 -4.29
N ASP A 53 -6.97 0.60 -5.31
CA ASP A 53 -6.63 2.02 -5.17
C ASP A 53 -7.60 2.73 -4.23
N ASP A 54 -8.89 2.36 -4.24
CA ASP A 54 -9.90 2.87 -3.28
C ASP A 54 -9.52 2.53 -1.83
N ASP A 55 -9.16 1.28 -1.54
CA ASP A 55 -8.71 0.89 -0.19
C ASP A 55 -7.46 1.70 0.24
N LEU A 56 -6.49 1.89 -0.67
CA LEU A 56 -5.28 2.66 -0.36
C LEU A 56 -5.59 4.14 -0.11
N ASN A 57 -6.53 4.71 -0.87
CA ASN A 57 -6.99 6.08 -0.68
C ASN A 57 -7.69 6.26 0.67
N GLU A 58 -8.56 5.33 1.04
CA GLU A 58 -9.25 5.34 2.34
C GLU A 58 -8.26 5.21 3.52
N LEU A 59 -7.23 4.38 3.35
CA LEU A 59 -6.14 4.20 4.32
C LEU A 59 -5.14 5.37 4.35
N LYS A 60 -5.23 6.31 3.40
CA LYS A 60 -4.21 7.34 3.14
C LYS A 60 -2.79 6.74 3.07
N ALA A 61 -2.68 5.57 2.46
CA ALA A 61 -1.44 4.80 2.47
C ALA A 61 -0.43 5.39 1.46
N GLU A 62 0.78 5.68 1.93
CA GLU A 62 1.84 6.16 1.04
C GLU A 62 2.58 5.00 0.39
N LYS A 63 2.65 5.01 -0.95
CA LYS A 63 3.48 4.07 -1.70
C LYS A 63 4.95 4.47 -1.59
N LYS A 64 5.77 3.61 -1.00
CA LYS A 64 7.23 3.77 -0.93
C LYS A 64 7.91 2.89 -1.97
N SER A 65 8.65 3.53 -2.89
CA SER A 65 9.52 2.81 -3.80
C SER A 65 10.82 2.44 -3.09
N PHE A 66 11.22 1.17 -3.22
CA PHE A 66 12.52 0.68 -2.75
C PHE A 66 13.64 0.92 -3.77
N PHE A 67 13.30 1.24 -5.02
CA PHE A 67 14.29 1.60 -6.02
C PHE A 67 14.78 3.01 -5.72
N LYS A 68 15.88 3.12 -4.98
CA LYS A 68 16.61 4.39 -4.84
C LYS A 68 16.84 4.95 -6.24
N LYS A 69 16.25 6.11 -6.54
CA LYS A 69 16.71 6.96 -7.63
C LYS A 69 18.19 7.23 -7.34
N LYS A 70 19.11 6.61 -8.08
CA LYS A 70 20.52 7.02 -8.05
C LYS A 70 20.51 8.51 -8.38
N ARG A 71 20.78 9.37 -7.41
CA ARG A 71 21.10 10.77 -7.71
C ARG A 71 22.37 10.71 -8.54
N SER A 72 22.24 10.93 -9.84
CA SER A 72 23.37 11.31 -10.67
C SER A 72 23.89 12.62 -10.08
N LYS A 73 25.02 12.56 -9.37
CA LYS A 73 25.84 13.75 -9.20
C LYS A 73 26.46 14.00 -10.58
N GLN A 74 25.84 14.88 -11.36
CA GLN A 74 26.59 15.62 -12.37
C GLN A 74 27.14 16.84 -11.64
N ASP A 75 28.28 16.62 -10.99
CA ASP A 75 29.25 17.66 -10.65
C ASP A 75 30.15 17.81 -11.90
N THR A 76 29.92 18.85 -12.72
CA THR A 76 30.89 19.79 -13.35
C THR A 76 30.26 20.51 -14.52
#